data_AF-A0A4R1KAA6-F1
#
_entry.id   AF-A0A4R1KAA6-F1
#
_cell.length_a   1.000
_cell.length_b   1.000
_cell.length_c   1.000
_cell.angle_alpha   90.00
_cell.angle_beta   90.00
_cell.angle_gamma   90.00
#
_symmetry.space_group_name_H-M   'P 1'
#
loop_
_entity.id
_entity.type
_entity.pdbx_description
1 polymer ?
#
loop_
_entity_poly.entity_id
_entity_poly.type
_entity_poly.pdbx_seq_one_letter_code
_entity_poly.pdbx_strand_id
1 'polypeptide(L)'
;MSPEFRVTRITYKELDIFPVLVDYDMENKKCRGMSARIDLFSYGALSAEIEKFHGDRLDFAIEEGMMIRKKGLIFSNGFFLFDFSYFMDNPDKFAEKINSLNMPTVYIENSDRFDLAPLLKSGINCHIELLEF
;
A
#
# COMPACT_ATOMS: atom_id res chain seq x y z
N MET A 1 -3.97 -11.70 22.99
CA MET A 1 -4.15 -10.25 22.78
C MET A 1 -4.70 -10.09 21.38
N SER A 2 -5.84 -9.44 21.22
CA SER A 2 -6.35 -9.09 19.88
C SER A 2 -5.33 -8.15 19.22
N PRO A 3 -4.98 -8.33 17.95
CA PRO A 3 -4.17 -7.35 17.26
C PRO A 3 -4.91 -6.01 17.26
N GLU A 4 -4.31 -4.96 17.81
CA GLU A 4 -4.84 -3.60 17.74
C GLU A 4 -4.06 -2.85 16.67
N PHE A 5 -4.78 -2.22 15.75
CA PHE A 5 -4.17 -1.28 14.81
C PHE A 5 -3.76 0.00 15.54
N ARG A 6 -2.56 0.50 15.25
CA ARG A 6 -2.15 1.86 15.61
C ARG A 6 -2.35 2.77 14.42
N VAL A 7 -2.89 3.96 14.63
CA VAL A 7 -3.05 4.96 13.57
C VAL A 7 -1.99 6.04 13.75
N THR A 8 -1.22 6.29 12.69
CA THR A 8 -0.20 7.33 12.61
C THR A 8 -0.56 8.34 11.55
N ARG A 9 -0.64 9.61 11.97
CA ARG A 9 -0.86 10.71 11.04
C ARG A 9 0.44 11.13 10.37
N ILE A 10 0.43 11.17 9.06
CA ILE A 10 1.55 11.59 8.22
C ILE A 10 1.29 12.96 7.60
N THR A 11 2.37 13.70 7.32
CA THR A 11 2.31 15.01 6.65
C THR A 11 3.06 14.91 5.33
N TYR A 12 2.89 15.87 4.42
CA TYR A 12 3.53 15.92 3.10
C TYR A 12 5.06 16.14 3.10
N LYS A 13 5.73 15.86 4.22
CA LYS A 13 7.19 15.86 4.30
C LYS A 13 7.70 14.50 3.85
N GLU A 14 8.91 14.47 3.32
CA GLU A 14 9.58 13.21 3.00
C GLU A 14 9.72 12.36 4.28
N LEU A 15 9.31 11.10 4.19
CA LEU A 15 9.28 10.13 5.28
C LEU A 15 10.22 8.97 4.97
N ASP A 16 11.04 8.64 5.95
CA ASP A 16 11.98 7.53 5.95
C ASP A 16 11.36 6.29 6.61
N ILE A 17 10.19 5.87 6.12
CA ILE A 17 9.46 4.68 6.60
C ILE A 17 9.27 3.66 5.50
N PHE A 18 9.36 2.38 5.84
CA PHE A 18 9.25 1.26 4.89
C PHE A 18 9.04 -0.06 5.65
N PRO A 19 8.27 -1.04 5.12
CA PRO A 19 7.48 -0.99 3.89
C PRO A 19 6.13 -0.29 4.09
N VAL A 20 5.71 0.48 3.09
CA VAL A 20 4.40 1.16 3.08
C VAL A 20 3.53 0.55 2.00
N LEU A 21 2.31 0.15 2.36
CA LEU A 21 1.30 -0.42 1.47
C LEU A 21 0.21 0.63 1.22
N VAL A 22 0.02 1.00 -0.05
CA VAL A 22 -0.84 2.09 -0.49
C VAL A 22 -1.89 1.54 -1.45
N ASP A 23 -3.15 1.91 -1.28
CA ASP A 23 -4.21 1.46 -2.19
C ASP A 23 -4.05 2.10 -3.58
N TYR A 24 -4.25 1.28 -4.61
CA TYR A 24 -4.28 1.70 -5.99
C TYR A 24 -5.22 0.80 -6.80
N ASP A 25 -6.01 1.40 -7.68
CA ASP A 25 -6.88 0.67 -8.61
C ASP A 25 -6.04 0.12 -9.75
N MET A 26 -5.60 -1.14 -9.62
CA MET A 26 -4.73 -1.75 -10.62
C MET A 26 -5.50 -2.05 -11.90
N GLU A 27 -6.78 -2.43 -11.79
CA GLU A 27 -7.66 -2.71 -12.93
C GLU A 27 -7.89 -1.45 -13.79
N ASN A 28 -8.27 -0.34 -13.16
CA ASN A 28 -8.59 0.90 -13.86
C ASN A 28 -7.39 1.85 -14.01
N LYS A 29 -6.23 1.48 -13.46
CA LYS A 29 -5.02 2.29 -13.40
C LYS A 29 -5.26 3.68 -12.80
N LYS A 30 -5.87 3.71 -11.61
CA LYS A 30 -6.24 4.96 -10.94
C LYS A 30 -5.75 5.02 -9.52
N CYS A 31 -5.19 6.17 -9.18
CA CYS A 31 -4.90 6.50 -7.79
C CYS A 31 -6.21 6.55 -6.97
N ARG A 32 -6.17 5.97 -5.76
CA ARG A 32 -7.26 5.94 -4.78
C ARG A 32 -6.69 6.22 -3.39
N GLY A 33 -7.47 6.86 -2.53
CA GLY A 33 -7.06 7.08 -1.15
C GLY A 33 -5.70 7.78 -1.03
N MET A 34 -4.72 7.13 -0.39
CA MET A 34 -3.38 7.66 -0.16
C MET A 34 -2.59 7.83 -1.46
N SER A 35 -2.70 6.92 -2.45
CA SER A 35 -2.00 7.11 -3.74
C SER A 35 -2.48 8.37 -4.47
N ALA A 36 -3.76 8.73 -4.34
CA ALA A 36 -4.30 9.96 -4.94
C ALA A 36 -3.69 11.21 -4.29
N ARG A 37 -3.49 11.18 -2.96
CA ARG A 37 -2.80 12.27 -2.26
C ARG A 37 -1.33 12.33 -2.68
N ILE A 38 -0.62 11.20 -2.69
CA ILE A 38 0.78 11.13 -3.14
C ILE A 38 0.93 11.73 -4.54
N ASP A 39 0.06 11.34 -5.47
CA ASP A 39 0.12 11.82 -6.85
C ASP A 39 -0.19 13.32 -6.95
N LEU A 40 -1.21 13.79 -6.23
CA LEU A 40 -1.56 15.22 -6.17
C LEU A 40 -0.39 16.08 -5.68
N PHE A 41 0.24 15.70 -4.57
CA PHE A 41 1.35 16.47 -3.97
C PHE A 41 2.68 16.30 -4.72
N SER A 42 2.77 15.29 -5.59
CA SER A 42 3.90 15.10 -6.49
C SER A 42 3.62 15.57 -7.93
N TYR A 43 2.54 16.34 -8.14
CA TYR A 43 2.17 16.91 -9.44
C TYR A 43 2.05 15.87 -10.57
N GLY A 44 1.43 14.72 -10.28
CA GLY A 44 1.21 13.66 -11.27
C GLY A 44 2.40 12.73 -11.49
N ALA A 45 3.47 12.84 -10.68
CA ALA A 45 4.68 12.05 -10.86
C ALA A 45 4.46 10.55 -10.63
N LEU A 46 3.50 10.17 -9.78
CA LEU A 46 3.16 8.76 -9.54
C LEU A 46 2.41 8.20 -10.75
N SER A 47 1.38 8.89 -11.23
CA SER A 47 0.62 8.50 -12.43
C SER A 47 1.55 8.35 -13.65
N ALA A 48 2.44 9.32 -13.87
CA ALA A 48 3.43 9.26 -14.95
C ALA A 48 4.42 8.08 -14.84
N GLU A 49 4.67 7.58 -13.63
CA GLU A 49 5.51 6.39 -13.43
C GLU A 49 4.74 5.10 -13.74
N ILE A 50 3.48 5.01 -13.31
CA ILE A 50 2.63 3.83 -13.52
C ILE A 50 2.21 3.68 -14.99
N GLU A 51 2.02 4.79 -15.70
CA GLU A 51 1.71 4.79 -17.14
C GLU A 51 2.77 4.07 -17.99
N LYS A 52 3.98 3.84 -17.48
CA LYS A 52 5.02 3.08 -18.18
C LYS A 52 4.81 1.57 -18.16
N PHE A 53 3.85 1.08 -17.36
CA PHE A 53 3.57 -0.35 -17.19
C PHE A 53 2.36 -0.79 -18.06
N HIS A 54 2.59 -1.77 -18.93
CA HIS A 54 1.59 -2.33 -19.85
C HIS A 54 1.75 -3.84 -20.04
N GLY A 55 0.71 -4.49 -20.56
CA GLY A 55 0.68 -5.93 -20.87
C GLY A 55 0.73 -6.80 -19.62
N ASP A 56 1.35 -7.97 -19.73
CA ASP A 56 1.47 -9.01 -18.70
C ASP A 56 1.99 -8.52 -17.33
N ARG A 57 2.68 -7.37 -17.32
CA ARG A 57 3.15 -6.73 -16.08
C ARG A 57 2.02 -6.19 -15.20
N LEU A 58 0.87 -5.87 -15.80
CA LEU A 58 -0.28 -5.34 -15.07
C LEU A 58 -1.02 -6.45 -14.32
N ASP A 59 -1.24 -7.59 -14.98
CA ASP A 59 -1.93 -8.74 -14.37
C ASP A 59 -1.13 -9.26 -13.17
N PHE A 60 0.20 -9.34 -13.31
CA PHE A 60 1.09 -9.65 -12.19
C PHE A 60 1.00 -8.60 -11.07
N ALA A 61 0.90 -7.31 -11.40
CA ALA A 61 0.83 -6.24 -10.40
C ALA A 61 -0.49 -6.23 -9.61
N ILE A 62 -1.58 -6.76 -10.17
CA ILE A 62 -2.85 -6.96 -9.43
C ILE A 62 -2.62 -7.96 -8.30
N GLU A 63 -1.99 -9.09 -8.61
CA GLU A 63 -1.80 -10.18 -7.63
C GLU A 63 -0.62 -9.96 -6.69
N GLU A 64 0.43 -9.27 -7.12
CA GLU A 64 1.68 -9.13 -6.38
C GLU A 64 1.93 -7.72 -5.83
N GLY A 65 1.17 -6.74 -6.30
CA GLY A 65 1.45 -5.33 -6.06
C GLY A 65 2.63 -4.81 -6.88
N MET A 66 2.87 -3.50 -6.80
CA MET A 66 3.92 -2.82 -7.54
C MET A 66 4.78 -1.97 -6.59
N MET A 67 6.09 -2.22 -6.56
CA MET A 67 7.03 -1.39 -5.81
C MET A 67 7.35 -0.12 -6.59
N ILE A 68 7.11 1.04 -5.98
CA ILE A 68 7.47 2.35 -6.51
C ILE A 68 8.68 2.88 -5.73
N ARG A 69 9.79 3.11 -6.45
CA ARG A 69 10.99 3.78 -5.94
C ARG A 69 11.32 4.97 -6.83
N LYS A 70 10.75 6.13 -6.50
CA LYS A 70 10.89 7.36 -7.28
C LYS A 70 11.30 8.50 -6.37
N LYS A 71 12.42 9.15 -6.71
CA LYS A 71 12.87 10.37 -6.03
C LYS A 71 11.82 11.48 -6.20
N GLY A 72 11.53 12.19 -5.11
CA GLY A 72 10.56 13.30 -5.09
C GLY A 72 9.13 12.88 -4.74
N LEU A 73 8.90 11.59 -4.44
CA LEU A 73 7.68 11.15 -3.76
C LEU A 73 7.85 11.21 -2.24
N ILE A 74 6.74 11.18 -1.50
CA ILE A 74 6.71 11.35 -0.05
C ILE A 74 7.47 10.27 0.74
N PHE A 75 7.60 9.05 0.21
CA PHE A 75 8.32 7.96 0.87
C PHE A 75 9.69 7.78 0.23
N SER A 76 10.76 8.16 0.93
CA SER A 76 12.15 8.16 0.42
C SER A 76 12.63 6.75 0.05
N ASN A 77 12.25 5.75 0.84
CA ASN A 77 12.56 4.34 0.65
C ASN A 77 11.66 3.64 -0.38
N GLY A 78 10.66 4.36 -0.90
CA GLY A 78 9.62 3.81 -1.76
C GLY A 78 8.45 3.22 -0.99
N PHE A 79 7.48 2.73 -1.75
CA PHE A 79 6.24 2.15 -1.23
C PHE A 79 5.69 1.14 -2.23
N PHE A 80 4.78 0.29 -1.78
CA PHE A 80 4.08 -0.67 -2.61
C PHE A 80 2.67 -0.18 -2.90
N LEU A 81 2.28 -0.22 -4.16
CA LEU A 81 0.91 -0.10 -4.60
C LEU A 81 0.27 -1.48 -4.60
N PHE A 82 -0.91 -1.59 -4.01
CA PHE A 82 -1.70 -2.81 -3.97
C PHE A 82 -3.16 -2.49 -4.29
N ASP A 83 -3.86 -3.39 -4.98
CA ASP A 83 -5.31 -3.28 -5.11
C ASP A 83 -5.98 -3.88 -3.89
N PHE A 84 -6.31 -3.05 -2.90
CA PHE A 84 -6.90 -3.56 -1.67
C PHE A 84 -8.22 -4.28 -1.91
N SER A 85 -8.97 -3.95 -2.97
CA SER A 85 -10.20 -4.68 -3.33
C SER A 85 -9.91 -6.16 -3.57
N TYR A 86 -8.88 -6.47 -4.36
CA TYR A 86 -8.46 -7.85 -4.63
C TYR A 86 -8.05 -8.59 -3.35
N PHE A 87 -7.32 -7.92 -2.46
CA PHE A 87 -6.85 -8.53 -1.22
C PHE A 87 -7.91 -8.67 -0.15
N MET A 88 -8.97 -7.85 -0.16
CA MET A 88 -10.10 -8.03 0.76
C MET A 88 -10.92 -9.26 0.42
N ASP A 89 -10.98 -9.64 -0.86
CA ASP A 89 -11.55 -10.93 -1.28
C ASP A 89 -10.61 -12.11 -0.97
N ASN A 90 -9.33 -11.84 -0.72
CA ASN A 90 -8.28 -12.85 -0.50
C ASN A 90 -7.37 -12.50 0.71
N PRO A 91 -7.92 -12.36 1.93
CA PRO A 91 -7.19 -11.83 3.09
C PRO A 91 -6.00 -12.71 3.51
N ASP A 92 -6.09 -14.03 3.31
CA ASP A 92 -5.00 -14.96 3.63
C ASP A 92 -3.80 -14.75 2.71
N LYS A 93 -4.03 -14.53 1.40
CA LYS A 93 -2.96 -14.16 0.47
C LYS A 93 -2.29 -12.86 0.88
N PHE A 94 -3.07 -11.89 1.37
CA PHE A 94 -2.51 -10.63 1.81
C PHE A 94 -1.64 -10.80 3.07
N ALA A 95 -2.10 -11.59 4.03
CA ALA A 95 -1.33 -11.94 5.22
C ALA A 95 -0.04 -12.70 4.88
N GLU A 96 -0.08 -13.66 3.95
CA GLU A 96 1.10 -14.35 3.45
C GLU A 96 2.13 -13.37 2.88
N LYS A 97 1.69 -12.41 2.07
CA LYS A 97 2.58 -11.37 1.51
C LYS A 97 3.18 -10.51 2.60
N ILE A 98 2.38 -10.02 3.53
CA ILE A 98 2.86 -9.22 4.66
C ILE A 98 3.90 -10.01 5.47
N ASN A 99 3.62 -11.26 5.80
CA ASN A 99 4.52 -12.13 6.54
C ASN A 99 5.83 -12.41 5.74
N SER A 100 5.74 -12.50 4.41
CA SER A 100 6.90 -12.72 3.54
C SER A 100 7.87 -11.55 3.48
N LEU A 101 7.41 -10.33 3.82
CA LEU A 101 8.29 -9.15 3.94
C LEU A 101 9.29 -9.32 5.09
N ASN A 102 8.98 -10.17 6.09
CA ASN A 102 9.84 -10.43 7.26
C ASN A 102 10.28 -9.14 7.97
N MET A 103 9.36 -8.18 8.07
CA MET A 103 9.57 -6.89 8.72
C MET A 103 8.89 -6.85 10.08
N PRO A 104 9.48 -6.19 11.09
CA PRO A 104 8.87 -6.08 12.42
C PRO A 104 7.58 -5.24 12.40
N THR A 105 7.53 -4.24 11.52
CA THR A 105 6.38 -3.35 11.32
C THR A 105 6.12 -3.19 9.83
N VAL A 106 4.85 -3.23 9.45
CA VAL A 106 4.37 -2.89 8.10
C VAL A 106 3.38 -1.74 8.22
N TYR A 107 3.59 -0.73 7.38
CA TYR A 107 2.72 0.43 7.32
C TYR A 107 1.68 0.23 6.23
N ILE A 108 0.40 0.43 6.54
CA ILE A 108 -0.71 0.25 5.60
C ILE A 108 -1.52 1.53 5.58
N GLU A 109 -1.96 1.98 4.43
CA GLU A 109 -2.94 3.07 4.36
C GLU A 109 -4.18 2.76 5.22
N ASN A 110 -4.58 3.73 6.04
CA ASN A 110 -5.88 3.73 6.70
C ASN A 110 -6.96 4.15 5.69
N SER A 111 -7.63 3.17 5.07
CA SER A 111 -8.63 3.42 4.04
C SER A 111 -10.03 3.10 4.56
N ASP A 112 -10.92 4.10 4.60
CA ASP A 112 -12.34 3.90 4.94
C ASP A 112 -13.09 3.00 3.93
N ARG A 113 -12.45 2.69 2.78
CA ARG A 113 -13.04 1.88 1.71
C ARG A 113 -12.93 0.39 1.98
N PHE A 114 -12.04 -0.04 2.88
CA PHE A 114 -11.70 -1.44 3.07
C PHE A 114 -11.67 -1.79 4.55
N ASP A 115 -12.35 -2.88 4.92
CA ASP A 115 -12.27 -3.42 6.28
C ASP A 115 -11.02 -4.30 6.40
N LEU A 116 -10.00 -3.82 7.10
CA LEU A 116 -8.77 -4.58 7.36
C LEU A 116 -8.91 -5.57 8.53
N ALA A 117 -10.05 -5.63 9.23
CA ALA A 117 -10.23 -6.57 10.34
C ALA A 117 -10.06 -8.06 9.96
N PRO A 118 -10.45 -8.55 8.77
CA PRO A 118 -10.19 -9.92 8.33
C PRO A 118 -8.70 -10.25 8.30
N LEU A 119 -7.87 -9.29 7.91
CA LEU A 119 -6.42 -9.45 7.81
C LEU A 119 -5.78 -9.79 9.18
N LEU A 120 -6.32 -9.23 10.27
CA LEU A 120 -5.88 -9.54 11.64
C LEU A 120 -6.18 -10.98 12.06
N LYS A 121 -7.16 -11.62 11.42
CA LYS A 121 -7.54 -13.02 11.69
C LYS A 121 -6.70 -14.00 10.87
N SER A 122 -6.07 -13.54 9.79
CA SER A 122 -5.27 -14.35 8.86
C SER A 122 -3.83 -14.63 9.33
N GLY A 123 -3.51 -14.41 10.61
CA GLY A 123 -2.24 -14.86 11.20
C GLY A 123 -1.02 -14.02 10.81
N ILE A 124 -1.16 -12.69 10.83
CA ILE A 124 -0.02 -11.78 10.65
C ILE A 124 0.98 -11.89 11.81
N ASN A 125 2.27 -11.97 11.49
CA ASN A 125 3.36 -12.12 12.46
C ASN A 125 4.15 -10.82 12.72
N CYS A 126 3.66 -9.67 12.25
CA CYS A 126 4.28 -8.36 12.44
C CYS A 126 3.31 -7.33 13.03
N HIS A 127 3.84 -6.17 13.43
CA HIS A 127 3.02 -5.03 13.82
C HIS A 127 2.46 -4.33 12.59
N ILE A 128 1.15 -4.07 12.58
CA ILE A 128 0.51 -3.25 11.55
C ILE A 128 0.28 -1.84 12.08
N GLU A 129 0.80 -0.87 11.35
CA GLU A 129 0.61 0.56 11.62
C GLU A 129 -0.15 1.19 10.45
N LEU A 130 -1.34 1.72 10.75
CA LEU A 130 -2.20 2.38 9.78
C LEU A 130 -1.75 3.83 9.58
N LEU A 131 -1.63 4.27 8.34
CA LEU A 131 -1.22 5.62 7.98
C LEU A 131 -2.43 6.45 7.55
N GLU A 132 -2.60 7.62 8.13
CA GLU A 132 -3.63 8.61 7.78
C GLU A 132 -2.96 9.93 7.38
N PHE A 133 -3.44 10.59 6.33
CA PHE A 133 -3.01 11.94 5.93
C PHE A 133 -3.89 13.02 6.55
#